data_AF-A0A6J1WMQ7-F1
#
_entry.id   AF-A0A6J1WMQ7-F1
#
_cell.length_a   1.000
_cell.length_b   1.000
_cell.length_c   1.000
_cell.angle_alpha   90.00
_cell.angle_beta   90.00
_cell.angle_gamma   90.00
#
_symmetry.space_group_name_H-M   'P 1'
#
loop_
_entity.id
_entity.type
_entity.pdbx_description
1 polymer ?
#
loop_
_entity_poly.entity_id
_entity_poly.type
_entity_poly.pdbx_seq_one_letter_code
_entity_poly.pdbx_strand_id
1 'polypeptide(L)'
;MTHKVFVYGTLKRNEPNHHWLTAPENGYGKFIAEGRTRTKYPLIIATKYNIPFLIYSPGQGNNVRGEIYEVDNIMLSKLDILEDHPNYYIREIDDIEVEKTDTNDVETVKCWVYFLKSFKQELLSRPQMDNYSSGGSHGLPYMERSKRDPSYNYRAEIKD
;
A
#
# COMPACT_ATOMS: atom_id res chain seq x y z
N MET A 1 -19.43 10.77 -5.05
CA MET A 1 -19.26 10.05 -3.77
C MET A 1 -17.76 9.97 -3.50
N THR A 2 -17.34 10.09 -2.25
CA THR A 2 -15.93 9.94 -1.84
C THR A 2 -15.72 8.63 -1.10
N HIS A 3 -14.48 8.17 -1.09
CA HIS A 3 -14.02 6.94 -0.44
C HIS A 3 -12.80 7.24 0.42
N LYS A 4 -12.56 6.42 1.44
CA LYS A 4 -11.30 6.46 2.19
C LYS A 4 -10.41 5.33 1.73
N VAL A 5 -9.17 5.65 1.34
CA VAL A 5 -8.15 4.70 0.93
C VAL A 5 -6.97 4.83 1.88
N PHE A 6 -6.50 3.70 2.39
CA PHE A 6 -5.29 3.65 3.20
C PHE A 6 -4.11 3.16 2.34
N VAL A 7 -3.06 3.97 2.29
CA VAL A 7 -1.84 3.69 1.53
C VAL A 7 -0.67 3.44 2.48
N TYR A 8 0.05 2.35 2.25
CA TYR A 8 1.19 1.91 3.08
C TYR A 8 2.53 1.92 2.33
N GLY A 9 2.49 1.98 1.00
CA GLY A 9 3.64 1.78 0.11
C GLY A 9 4.04 3.05 -0.63
N THR A 10 4.31 2.91 -1.92
CA THR A 10 4.86 3.97 -2.78
C THR A 10 3.97 5.20 -2.97
N LEU A 11 2.69 5.14 -2.58
CA LEU A 11 1.72 6.23 -2.72
C LEU A 11 1.75 7.22 -1.55
N LYS A 12 2.39 6.88 -0.43
CA LYS A 12 2.50 7.77 0.74
C LYS A 12 3.23 9.07 0.38
N ARG A 13 3.05 10.14 1.16
CA ARG A 13 3.86 11.37 1.05
C ARG A 13 5.35 11.03 1.08
N ASN A 14 6.11 11.76 0.27
CA ASN A 14 7.56 11.57 0.07
C ASN A 14 7.97 10.22 -0.56
N GLU A 15 7.03 9.40 -1.02
CA GLU A 15 7.32 8.18 -1.76
C GLU A 15 7.16 8.36 -3.29
N PRO A 16 7.80 7.51 -4.12
CA PRO A 16 7.95 7.76 -5.55
C PRO A 16 6.63 7.95 -6.35
N ASN A 17 5.55 7.29 -5.93
CA ASN A 17 4.26 7.34 -6.62
C ASN A 17 3.27 8.32 -5.97
N HIS A 18 3.68 9.14 -5.00
CA HIS A 18 2.77 10.06 -4.30
C HIS A 18 1.98 10.98 -5.24
N HIS A 19 2.61 11.40 -6.34
CA HIS A 19 2.02 12.24 -7.37
C HIS A 19 0.67 11.72 -7.90
N TRP A 20 0.44 10.39 -7.87
CA TRP A 20 -0.84 9.81 -8.29
C TRP A 20 -2.03 10.35 -7.51
N LEU A 21 -1.87 10.58 -6.20
CA LEU A 21 -2.93 11.05 -5.31
C LEU A 21 -3.15 12.57 -5.39
N THR A 22 -2.20 13.32 -5.97
CA THR A 22 -2.23 14.79 -5.99
C THR A 22 -2.43 15.37 -7.39
N ALA A 23 -2.18 14.58 -8.43
CA ALA A 23 -2.31 14.99 -9.82
C ALA A 23 -3.79 15.16 -10.21
N PRO A 24 -4.26 16.37 -10.57
CA PRO A 24 -5.68 16.64 -10.83
C PRO A 24 -6.29 15.77 -11.95
N GLU A 25 -5.48 15.34 -12.91
CA GLU A 25 -5.89 14.45 -14.00
C GLU A 25 -6.28 13.03 -13.54
N ASN A 26 -5.86 12.63 -12.34
CA ASN A 26 -6.23 11.36 -11.75
C ASN A 26 -7.53 11.45 -10.92
N GLY A 27 -8.03 12.66 -10.64
CA GLY A 27 -9.22 12.90 -9.83
C GLY A 27 -8.90 13.60 -8.50
N TYR A 28 -9.86 13.60 -7.58
CA TYR A 28 -9.69 14.19 -6.25
C TYR A 28 -8.96 13.24 -5.31
N GLY A 29 -7.93 13.75 -4.63
CA GLY A 29 -7.27 13.09 -3.50
C GLY A 29 -6.90 14.10 -2.42
N LYS A 30 -7.29 13.84 -1.17
CA LYS A 30 -7.01 14.68 -0.01
C LYS A 30 -6.49 13.85 1.15
N PHE A 31 -5.34 14.22 1.69
CA PHE A 31 -4.81 13.63 2.92
C PHE A 31 -5.75 13.92 4.10
N ILE A 32 -6.01 12.89 4.91
CA ILE A 32 -6.90 12.96 6.07
C ILE A 32 -6.13 12.77 7.38
N ALA A 33 -5.38 11.67 7.49
CA ALA A 33 -4.65 11.34 8.72
C ALA A 33 -3.55 10.30 8.45
N GLU A 34 -2.58 10.23 9.34
CA GLU A 34 -1.72 9.06 9.48
C GLU A 34 -2.44 8.00 10.33
N GLY A 35 -2.15 6.73 10.08
CA GLY A 35 -2.76 5.64 10.84
C GLY A 35 -2.00 4.35 10.70
N ARG A 36 -2.51 3.29 11.32
CA ARG A 36 -1.97 1.93 11.20
C ARG A 36 -3.08 0.91 11.06
N THR A 37 -2.81 -0.20 10.39
CA THR A 37 -3.77 -1.31 10.34
C THR A 37 -4.06 -1.83 11.76
N ARG A 38 -5.33 -2.05 12.09
CA ARG A 38 -5.72 -2.69 13.36
C ARG A 38 -5.26 -4.14 13.40
N THR A 39 -5.45 -4.83 12.28
CA THR A 39 -4.97 -6.20 12.08
C THR A 39 -3.48 -6.17 11.72
N LYS A 40 -2.72 -7.15 12.21
CA LYS A 40 -1.32 -7.33 11.80
C LYS A 40 -1.24 -7.96 10.42
N TYR A 41 -0.37 -7.44 9.56
CA TYR A 41 -0.04 -8.03 8.27
C TYR A 41 1.47 -8.01 8.02
N PRO A 42 1.99 -8.97 7.23
CA PRO A 42 3.34 -8.88 6.67
C PRO A 42 3.38 -7.80 5.59
N LEU A 43 4.15 -6.74 5.83
CA LEU A 43 4.59 -5.80 4.79
C LEU A 43 6.04 -6.12 4.44
N ILE A 44 6.29 -6.48 3.18
CA ILE A 44 7.61 -6.88 2.69
C ILE A 44 8.02 -6.06 1.47
N ILE A 45 9.31 -6.05 1.16
CA ILE A 45 9.83 -5.63 -0.15
C ILE A 45 10.23 -6.88 -0.92
N ALA A 46 9.80 -6.98 -2.18
CA ALA A 46 10.13 -8.11 -3.05
C ALA A 46 10.30 -7.68 -4.51
N THR A 47 10.60 -8.67 -5.36
CA THR A 47 10.93 -8.54 -6.79
C THR A 47 12.27 -7.85 -7.06
N LYS A 48 12.81 -8.04 -8.27
CA LYS A 48 13.94 -7.25 -8.78
C LYS A 48 13.71 -5.72 -8.72
N TYR A 49 12.46 -5.28 -8.62
CA TYR A 49 12.05 -3.88 -8.64
C TYR A 49 11.75 -3.27 -7.27
N ASN A 50 12.01 -4.01 -6.19
CA ASN A 50 11.84 -3.57 -4.81
C ASN A 50 10.43 -2.99 -4.53
N ILE A 51 9.41 -3.73 -4.95
CA ILE A 51 8.01 -3.33 -4.77
C ILE A 51 7.58 -3.70 -3.34
N PRO A 52 6.95 -2.79 -2.60
CA PRO A 52 6.33 -3.12 -1.31
C PRO A 52 5.03 -3.91 -1.52
N PHE A 53 4.84 -4.97 -0.75
CA PHE A 53 3.62 -5.80 -0.75
C PHE A 53 3.07 -5.93 0.65
N LEU A 54 1.78 -5.60 0.83
CA LEU A 54 1.01 -5.98 2.00
C LEU A 54 0.36 -7.34 1.75
N ILE A 55 0.94 -8.40 2.33
CA ILE A 55 0.47 -9.76 2.15
C ILE A 55 -0.79 -9.99 2.98
N TYR A 56 -1.83 -10.56 2.37
CA TYR A 56 -3.04 -10.94 3.08
C TYR A 56 -2.82 -12.22 3.90
N SER A 57 -2.20 -12.04 5.06
CA SER A 57 -1.99 -13.06 6.07
C SER A 57 -2.32 -12.48 7.45
N PRO A 58 -3.63 -12.24 7.73
CA PRO A 58 -4.06 -11.53 8.94
C PRO A 58 -3.56 -12.20 10.21
N GLY A 59 -3.08 -11.39 11.15
CA GLY A 59 -2.52 -11.84 12.43
C GLY A 59 -1.01 -12.09 12.39
N GLN A 60 -0.37 -12.09 11.23
CA GLN A 60 1.09 -12.18 11.09
C GLN A 60 1.72 -10.80 10.84
N GLY A 61 3.00 -10.64 11.16
CA GLY A 61 3.73 -9.40 10.94
C GLY A 61 3.36 -8.28 11.89
N ASN A 62 3.13 -7.07 11.37
CA ASN A 62 3.05 -5.84 12.14
C ASN A 62 1.73 -5.10 11.91
N ASN A 63 1.40 -4.20 12.83
CA ASN A 63 0.41 -3.15 12.55
C ASN A 63 1.06 -2.14 11.60
N VAL A 64 0.68 -2.19 10.33
CA VAL A 64 1.36 -1.49 9.25
C VAL A 64 0.94 -0.03 9.25
N ARG A 65 1.91 0.87 9.31
CA ARG A 65 1.73 2.33 9.27
C ARG A 65 1.51 2.81 7.84
N GLY A 66 0.69 3.83 7.71
CA GLY A 66 0.37 4.45 6.43
C GLY A 66 -0.46 5.71 6.59
N GLU A 67 -1.12 6.08 5.50
CA GLU A 67 -1.84 7.34 5.39
C GLU A 67 -3.24 7.10 4.83
N ILE A 68 -4.23 7.80 5.36
CA ILE A 68 -5.61 7.78 4.88
C ILE A 68 -5.83 8.97 3.96
N TYR A 69 -6.35 8.69 2.78
CA TYR A 69 -6.77 9.68 1.79
C TYR A 69 -8.27 9.58 1.54
N GLU A 70 -8.94 10.72 1.48
CA GLU A 70 -10.25 10.82 0.86
C GLU A 70 -10.08 11.00 -0.65
N VAL A 71 -10.73 10.14 -1.43
CA VAL A 71 -10.64 10.12 -2.89
C VAL A 71 -12.01 10.07 -3.53
N ASP A 72 -12.18 10.65 -4.72
CA ASP A 72 -13.41 10.46 -5.50
C ASP A 72 -13.42 9.12 -6.27
N ASN A 73 -14.52 8.84 -6.97
CA ASN A 73 -14.65 7.65 -7.79
C ASN A 73 -13.63 7.59 -8.93
N ILE A 74 -13.20 8.73 -9.47
CA ILE A 74 -12.26 8.80 -10.60
C ILE A 74 -10.89 8.36 -10.10
N MET A 75 -10.41 8.94 -9.01
CA MET A 75 -9.16 8.58 -8.35
C MET A 75 -9.17 7.12 -7.92
N LEU A 76 -10.25 6.63 -7.29
CA LEU A 76 -10.33 5.22 -6.92
C LEU A 76 -10.18 4.29 -8.13
N SER A 77 -10.82 4.61 -9.27
CA SER A 77 -10.71 3.83 -10.50
C SER A 77 -9.29 3.86 -11.10
N LYS A 78 -8.58 4.98 -10.99
CA LYS A 78 -7.18 5.11 -11.43
C LYS A 78 -6.25 4.29 -10.57
N LEU A 79 -6.48 4.27 -9.26
CA LEU A 79 -5.74 3.42 -8.33
C LEU A 79 -5.99 1.94 -8.61
N ASP A 80 -7.24 1.55 -8.92
CA ASP A 80 -7.56 0.16 -9.30
C ASP A 80 -6.77 -0.27 -10.54
N ILE A 81 -6.65 0.59 -11.56
CA ILE A 81 -5.84 0.34 -12.76
C ILE A 81 -4.34 0.27 -12.41
N LEU A 82 -3.85 1.20 -11.58
CA LEU A 82 -2.45 1.25 -11.16
C LEU A 82 -2.05 -0.06 -10.46
N GLU A 83 -2.86 -0.51 -9.51
CA GLU A 83 -2.60 -1.72 -8.72
C GLU A 83 -3.03 -3.02 -9.42
N ASP A 84 -3.52 -2.92 -10.67
CA ASP A 84 -4.06 -4.03 -11.47
C ASP A 84 -5.09 -4.86 -10.68
N HIS A 85 -6.03 -4.17 -10.03
CA HIS A 85 -7.14 -4.78 -9.32
C HIS A 85 -8.20 -5.33 -10.30
N PRO A 86 -8.75 -6.55 -10.09
CA PRO A 86 -8.48 -7.53 -9.03
C PRO A 86 -7.41 -8.59 -9.37
N ASN A 87 -6.65 -8.40 -10.45
CA ASN A 87 -5.76 -9.43 -10.99
C ASN A 87 -4.45 -9.57 -10.20
N TYR A 88 -3.85 -8.46 -9.75
CA TYR A 88 -2.58 -8.44 -9.04
C TYR A 88 -2.79 -8.17 -7.55
N TYR A 89 -3.31 -6.99 -7.21
CA TYR A 89 -3.81 -6.66 -5.88
C TYR A 89 -5.33 -6.79 -5.78
N ILE A 90 -5.83 -7.08 -4.59
CA ILE A 90 -7.26 -7.10 -4.29
C ILE A 90 -7.55 -5.98 -3.30
N ARG A 91 -8.45 -5.07 -3.68
CA ARG A 91 -8.93 -3.99 -2.83
C ARG A 91 -10.03 -4.50 -1.90
N GLU A 92 -9.80 -4.38 -0.59
CA GLU A 92 -10.78 -4.74 0.45
C GLU A 92 -10.87 -3.68 1.54
N ILE A 93 -11.98 -3.66 2.27
CA ILE A 93 -12.14 -2.76 3.42
C ILE A 93 -11.41 -3.37 4.62
N ASP A 94 -10.59 -2.57 5.28
CA ASP A 94 -9.99 -2.91 6.57
C ASP A 94 -10.17 -1.78 7.61
N ASP A 95 -9.99 -2.12 8.87
CA ASP A 95 -10.03 -1.20 10.01
C ASP A 95 -8.65 -0.56 10.23
N ILE A 96 -8.58 0.76 10.14
CA ILE A 96 -7.36 1.55 10.36
C ILE A 96 -7.50 2.34 11.66
N GLU A 97 -6.53 2.19 12.56
CA GLU A 97 -6.41 2.94 13.80
C GLU A 97 -5.73 4.28 13.55
N VAL A 98 -6.36 5.37 13.99
CA VAL A 98 -5.85 6.75 13.94
C VAL A 98 -5.79 7.28 15.37
N GLU A 99 -4.61 7.73 15.79
CA GLU A 99 -4.41 8.34 17.10
C GLU A 99 -4.87 9.81 17.07
N LYS A 100 -5.75 10.20 18.00
CA LYS A 100 -6.19 11.59 18.16
C LYS A 100 -5.13 12.36 18.94
N THR A 101 -4.62 13.44 18.34
CA THR A 101 -3.58 14.29 18.92
C THR A 101 -3.95 14.90 20.27
N ASP A 102 -5.25 15.09 20.51
CA ASP A 102 -5.73 15.92 21.61
C ASP A 102 -6.16 15.12 22.84
N THR A 103 -6.49 13.82 22.68
CA THR A 103 -7.15 13.03 23.73
C THR A 103 -6.48 11.69 24.04
N ASN A 104 -5.41 11.30 23.33
CA ASN A 104 -4.83 9.95 23.33
C ASN A 104 -5.85 8.83 22.99
N ASP A 105 -7.02 9.17 22.45
CA ASP A 105 -7.99 8.20 21.98
C ASP A 105 -7.59 7.64 20.61
N VAL A 106 -7.96 6.39 20.36
CA VAL A 106 -7.80 5.74 19.05
C VAL A 106 -9.16 5.66 18.37
N GLU A 107 -9.26 6.26 17.19
CA GLU A 107 -10.42 6.09 16.30
C GLU A 107 -10.15 4.97 15.29
N THR A 108 -11.18 4.18 15.00
CA THR A 108 -11.13 3.18 13.92
C THR A 108 -11.87 3.70 12.70
N VAL A 109 -11.16 3.79 11.57
CA VAL A 109 -11.68 4.27 10.29
C VAL A 109 -11.64 3.13 9.27
N LYS A 110 -12.79 2.82 8.67
CA LYS A 110 -12.87 1.84 7.57
C LYS A 110 -12.29 2.45 6.29
N CYS A 111 -11.27 1.80 5.74
CA CYS A 111 -10.58 2.25 4.54
C CYS A 111 -10.44 1.11 3.54
N TRP A 112 -10.47 1.45 2.24
CA TRP A 112 -10.00 0.54 1.20
C TRP A 112 -8.49 0.37 1.29
N VAL A 113 -8.02 -0.87 1.19
CA VAL A 113 -6.61 -1.27 1.23
C VAL A 113 -6.36 -2.25 0.09
N TYR A 114 -5.23 -2.11 -0.60
CA TYR A 114 -4.79 -3.05 -1.64
C TYR A 114 -3.93 -4.16 -1.01
N PHE A 115 -4.41 -5.40 -1.05
CA PHE A 115 -3.71 -6.56 -0.51
C PHE A 115 -3.23 -7.51 -1.61
N LEU A 116 -2.07 -8.13 -1.38
CA LEU A 116 -1.61 -9.25 -2.17
C LEU A 116 -2.17 -10.55 -1.58
N LYS A 117 -3.16 -11.15 -2.25
CA LYS A 117 -3.84 -12.37 -1.76
C LYS A 117 -3.35 -13.68 -2.37
N SER A 118 -2.85 -13.63 -3.60
CA SER A 118 -2.26 -14.77 -4.30
C SER A 118 -0.75 -14.56 -4.32
N PHE A 119 -0.03 -15.43 -3.60
CA PHE A 119 1.40 -15.26 -3.34
C PHE A 119 2.08 -16.58 -2.97
N LYS A 120 3.38 -16.70 -3.26
CA LYS A 120 4.22 -17.82 -2.82
C LYS A 120 4.46 -17.77 -1.32
N GLN A 121 4.30 -18.91 -0.63
CA GLN A 121 4.43 -18.96 0.84
C GLN A 121 5.82 -18.54 1.35
N GLU A 122 6.88 -18.76 0.57
CA GLU A 122 8.25 -18.32 0.87
C GLU A 122 8.39 -16.79 1.04
N LEU A 123 7.43 -16.00 0.53
CA LEU A 123 7.44 -14.55 0.75
C LEU A 123 7.23 -14.18 2.22
N LEU A 124 6.58 -15.03 3.01
CA LEU A 124 6.35 -14.78 4.44
C LEU A 124 7.65 -14.78 5.26
N SER A 125 8.71 -15.44 4.78
CA SER A 125 10.01 -15.45 5.45
C SER A 125 10.89 -14.24 5.09
N ARG A 126 10.45 -13.36 4.20
CA ARG A 126 11.19 -12.12 3.88
C ARG A 126 11.17 -11.16 5.07
N PRO A 127 12.16 -10.25 5.19
CA PRO A 127 12.14 -9.20 6.19
C PRO A 127 10.84 -8.39 6.13
N GLN A 128 10.16 -8.32 7.26
CA GLN A 128 8.88 -7.63 7.41
C GLN A 128 9.14 -6.27 8.09
N MET A 129 8.36 -5.26 7.71
CA MET A 129 8.43 -3.92 8.28
C MET A 129 7.06 -3.48 8.78
N ASP A 130 7.04 -2.50 9.69
CA ASP A 130 5.82 -1.80 10.08
C ASP A 130 5.60 -0.53 9.24
N ASN A 131 6.66 0.05 8.66
CA ASN A 131 6.59 1.26 7.87
C ASN A 131 7.54 1.20 6.67
N TYR A 132 6.99 1.24 5.45
CA TYR A 132 7.79 1.25 4.23
C TYR A 132 8.37 2.64 3.93
N SER A 133 9.61 2.68 3.44
CA SER A 133 10.10 3.81 2.66
C SER A 133 11.07 3.37 1.58
N SER A 134 10.97 3.91 0.36
CA SER A 134 11.94 3.64 -0.70
C SER A 134 13.37 4.03 -0.30
N GLY A 135 13.53 5.07 0.52
CA GLY A 135 14.82 5.53 1.04
C GLY A 135 15.23 4.88 2.36
N GLY A 136 14.56 3.80 2.78
CA GLY A 136 14.77 3.16 4.07
C GLY A 136 16.15 2.54 4.25
N SER A 137 16.51 2.24 5.50
CA SER A 137 17.80 1.65 5.89
C SER A 137 18.07 0.26 5.31
N HIS A 138 17.07 -0.39 4.71
CA HIS A 138 17.22 -1.65 3.99
C HIS A 138 18.02 -1.52 2.68
N GLY A 139 18.20 -0.29 2.14
CA GLY A 139 19.00 -0.07 0.93
C GLY A 139 18.39 -0.66 -0.35
N LEU A 140 17.05 -0.82 -0.38
CA LEU A 140 16.29 -1.40 -1.50
C LEU A 140 15.35 -0.34 -2.10
N PRO A 141 15.85 0.61 -2.89
CA PRO A 141 15.02 1.65 -3.47
C PRO A 141 14.07 1.09 -4.54
N TYR A 142 12.83 1.58 -4.53
CA TYR A 142 11.81 1.21 -5.50
C TYR A 142 12.22 1.59 -6.92
N MET A 143 12.02 0.67 -7.86
CA MET A 143 12.21 0.94 -9.28
C MET A 143 10.88 1.31 -9.95
N GLU A 144 10.80 2.55 -10.41
CA GLU A 144 9.66 3.07 -11.19
C GLU A 144 9.34 2.20 -12.41
N ARG A 145 8.05 2.12 -12.76
CA ARG A 145 7.57 1.28 -13.88
C ARG A 145 8.22 1.63 -15.21
N SER A 146 8.52 2.91 -15.46
CA SER A 146 9.19 3.40 -16.67
C SER A 146 10.63 2.90 -16.84
N LYS A 147 11.28 2.48 -15.75
CA LYS A 147 12.67 2.00 -15.72
C LYS A 147 12.79 0.48 -15.75
N ARG A 148 11.66 -0.23 -15.77
CA ARG A 148 11.62 -1.70 -15.72
C ARG A 148 11.81 -2.31 -17.10
N ASP A 149 12.41 -3.48 -17.13
CA ASP A 149 12.49 -4.30 -18.34
C ASP A 149 11.09 -4.86 -18.66
N PRO A 150 10.48 -4.48 -19.80
CA PRO A 150 9.14 -4.93 -20.17
C PRO A 150 9.10 -6.42 -20.53
N SER A 151 10.24 -7.05 -20.82
CA SER A 151 10.33 -8.49 -21.11
C SER A 151 10.42 -9.35 -19.84
N TYR A 152 10.73 -8.74 -18.69
CA TYR A 152 10.91 -9.46 -17.44
C TYR A 152 9.60 -9.62 -16.66
N ASN A 153 9.16 -10.88 -16.52
CA ASN A 153 7.97 -11.21 -15.75
C ASN A 153 8.25 -11.28 -14.23
N TYR A 154 8.38 -10.12 -13.59
CA TYR A 154 8.55 -10.04 -12.13
C TYR A 154 7.36 -10.59 -11.33
N ARG A 155 6.18 -10.78 -11.95
CA ARG A 155 5.03 -11.37 -11.26
C ARG A 155 5.25 -12.84 -10.92
N ALA A 156 6.07 -13.56 -11.69
CA ALA A 156 6.47 -14.93 -11.41
C ALA A 156 7.37 -15.06 -10.15
N GLU A 157 7.95 -13.96 -9.67
CA GLU A 157 8.63 -13.93 -8.37
C GLU A 157 7.64 -13.93 -7.20
N ILE A 158 6.39 -13.56 -7.45
CA ILE A 158 5.37 -13.30 -6.43
C ILE A 158 4.28 -14.36 -6.43
N LYS A 159 3.80 -14.75 -7.60
CA LYS A 159 2.72 -15.71 -7.80
C LYS A 159 3.27 -17.04 -8.30
N ASP A 160 2.64 -18.13 -7.87
CA ASP A 160 2.78 -19.45 -8.49
C ASP A 160 2.16 -19.48 -9.88
#